data_AF-G3YAB0-F1
#
_entry.id   AF-G3YAB0-F1
#
_cell.length_a   1.000
_cell.length_b   1.000
_cell.length_c   1.000
_cell.angle_alpha   90.00
_cell.angle_beta   90.00
_cell.angle_gamma   90.00
#
_symmetry.space_group_name_H-M   'P 1'
#
loop_
_entity.id
_entity.type
_entity.pdbx_description
1 polymer ?
#
loop_
_entity_poly.entity_id
_entity_poly.type
_entity_poly.pdbx_seq_one_letter_code
_entity_poly.pdbx_strand_id
1 'polypeptide(L)'
;MPSTSTDLFVGHGQSMDVFHHKTHFLQDALNSGGPQSNRSLPYLKLHYSEAPFDVNVPDLQSKVWGYGIFDCQRISGLEQSVRRVLEQLEQLNPVTGIIGFSTGATLAMIIASLLEKQNRGLVFGVHVGILM
;
A
#
# COMPACT_ATOMS: atom_id res chain seq x y z
N MET A 1 25.96 6.27 0.91
CA MET A 1 24.95 5.20 0.95
C MET A 1 23.80 5.65 0.06
N PRO A 2 23.38 4.89 -0.96
CA PRO A 2 22.18 5.25 -1.72
C PRO A 2 20.99 5.28 -0.75
N SER A 3 20.16 6.32 -0.82
CA SER A 3 18.96 6.45 0.00
C SER A 3 18.03 5.28 -0.29
N THR A 4 17.56 4.59 0.75
CA THR A 4 16.56 3.54 0.62
C THR A 4 15.18 4.18 0.69
N SER A 5 14.39 3.97 -0.35
CA SER A 5 13.02 4.46 -0.46
C SER A 5 12.09 3.26 -0.31
N THR A 6 11.22 3.26 0.69
CA THR A 6 10.25 2.17 0.87
C THR A 6 9.00 2.45 0.04
N ASP A 7 8.53 1.49 -0.74
CA ASP A 7 7.22 1.55 -1.39
C ASP A 7 6.27 0.53 -0.74
N LEU A 8 5.08 0.99 -0.37
CA LEU A 8 4.05 0.12 0.22
C LEU A 8 3.21 -0.52 -0.87
N PHE A 9 3.26 -1.85 -0.97
CA PHE A 9 2.48 -2.65 -1.89
C PHE A 9 1.17 -3.10 -1.24
N VAL A 10 0.05 -2.60 -1.74
CA VAL A 10 -1.30 -2.90 -1.26
C VAL A 10 -1.95 -3.85 -2.26
N GLY A 11 -1.98 -5.15 -1.93
CA GLY A 11 -2.59 -6.20 -2.75
C GLY A 11 -4.12 -6.18 -2.72
N HIS A 12 -4.78 -7.00 -3.54
CA HIS A 12 -6.23 -7.21 -3.47
C HIS A 12 -6.55 -8.69 -3.29
N GLY A 13 -7.48 -9.01 -2.37
CA GLY A 13 -8.24 -10.27 -2.40
C GLY A 13 -7.42 -11.54 -2.23
N GLN A 14 -6.18 -11.43 -1.75
CA GLN A 14 -5.22 -12.52 -1.66
C GLN A 14 -4.35 -12.33 -0.41
N SER A 15 -3.90 -13.43 0.19
CA SER A 15 -2.89 -13.37 1.25
C SER A 15 -1.59 -12.75 0.75
N MET A 16 -0.80 -12.23 1.68
CA MET A 16 0.50 -11.65 1.37
C MET A 16 1.40 -12.61 0.60
N ASP A 17 1.38 -13.90 0.93
CA ASP A 17 2.22 -14.93 0.28
C ASP A 17 1.87 -15.10 -1.20
N VAL A 18 0.58 -15.16 -1.52
CA VAL A 18 0.11 -15.29 -2.90
C VAL A 18 0.44 -14.03 -3.71
N PHE A 19 0.28 -12.87 -3.10
CA PHE A 19 0.59 -11.60 -3.77
C PHE A 19 2.10 -11.46 -4.00
N HIS A 20 2.92 -11.73 -2.98
CA HIS A 20 4.38 -11.71 -3.07
C HIS A 20 4.89 -12.67 -4.16
N HIS A 21 4.36 -13.89 -4.24
CA HIS A 21 4.76 -14.85 -5.28
C HIS A 21 4.63 -14.25 -6.70
N LYS A 22 3.58 -13.48 -6.95
CA LYS A 22 3.31 -12.84 -8.25
C LYS A 22 4.13 -11.59 -8.52
N THR A 23 4.66 -10.93 -7.50
CA THR A 23 5.24 -9.58 -7.64
C THR A 23 6.66 -9.46 -7.14
N HIS A 24 7.25 -10.51 -6.54
CA HIS A 24 8.60 -10.47 -5.98
C HIS A 24 9.65 -9.98 -7.01
N PHE A 25 9.51 -10.35 -8.28
CA PHE A 25 10.40 -9.90 -9.36
C PHE A 25 10.38 -8.38 -9.59
N LEU A 26 9.33 -7.67 -9.16
CA LEU A 26 9.24 -6.21 -9.30
C LEU A 26 10.32 -5.50 -8.49
N GLN A 27 10.75 -6.09 -7.36
CA GLN A 27 11.82 -5.55 -6.54
C GLN A 27 13.11 -5.40 -7.36
N ASP A 28 13.47 -6.44 -8.09
CA ASP A 28 14.66 -6.45 -8.93
C ASP A 28 14.42 -5.60 -10.19
N ALA A 29 13.25 -5.71 -10.83
CA ALA A 29 12.93 -4.94 -12.03
C ALA A 29 12.97 -3.42 -11.80
N LEU A 30 12.44 -2.94 -10.67
CA LEU A 30 12.45 -1.52 -10.30
C LEU A 30 13.86 -1.00 -10.00
N ASN A 31 14.73 -1.84 -9.43
CA ASN A 31 16.13 -1.48 -9.18
C ASN A 31 17.06 -1.74 -10.37
N SER A 32 16.61 -2.49 -11.38
CA SER A 32 17.37 -2.78 -12.61
C SER A 32 17.33 -1.65 -13.63
N GLY A 33 16.78 -0.47 -13.27
CA GLY A 33 16.70 0.72 -14.11
C GLY A 33 18.02 1.00 -14.85
N GLY A 34 17.95 0.94 -16.18
CA GLY A 34 19.09 0.73 -17.07
C GLY A 34 20.19 1.81 -17.09
N PRO A 35 21.29 1.55 -17.82
CA PRO A 35 22.56 2.28 -17.76
C PRO A 35 22.56 3.72 -18.35
N GLN A 36 21.43 4.42 -18.41
CA GLN A 36 21.29 5.66 -19.19
C GLN A 36 21.05 6.95 -18.39
N SER A 37 21.35 6.99 -17.09
CA SER A 37 21.45 8.28 -16.40
C SER A 37 22.72 8.35 -15.57
N ASN A 38 23.45 9.46 -15.65
CA ASN A 38 24.62 9.78 -14.81
C ASN A 38 24.25 9.94 -13.31
N ARG A 39 23.07 9.49 -12.89
CA ARG A 39 22.53 9.63 -11.55
C ARG A 39 22.09 8.25 -11.07
N SER A 40 22.75 7.74 -10.04
CA SER A 40 22.29 6.54 -9.33
C SER A 40 20.87 6.79 -8.84
N LEU A 41 19.91 5.95 -9.26
CA LEU A 41 18.59 5.92 -8.63
C LEU A 41 18.73 5.42 -7.18
N PRO A 42 17.85 5.86 -6.27
CA PRO A 42 17.78 5.27 -4.93
C PRO A 42 17.39 3.80 -5.04
N TYR A 43 17.88 2.98 -4.10
CA TYR A 43 17.43 1.61 -4.00
C TYR A 43 15.99 1.62 -3.46
N LEU A 44 15.06 1.13 -4.25
CA LEU A 44 13.67 0.98 -3.86
C LEU A 44 13.54 -0.32 -3.06
N LYS A 45 12.92 -0.29 -1.89
CA LYS A 45 12.59 -1.47 -1.08
C LYS A 45 11.08 -1.64 -1.05
N LEU A 46 10.58 -2.78 -1.50
CA LEU A 46 9.15 -3.06 -1.49
C LEU A 46 8.73 -3.64 -0.13
N HIS A 47 7.72 -3.03 0.49
CA HIS A 47 7.07 -3.55 1.68
C HIS A 47 5.64 -3.96 1.35
N TYR A 48 5.28 -5.21 1.62
CA TYR A 48 3.94 -5.73 1.32
C TYR A 48 3.01 -5.52 2.49
N SER A 49 1.85 -4.93 2.24
CA SER A 49 0.78 -4.79 3.23
C SER A 49 -0.33 -5.78 2.99
N GLU A 50 -0.76 -6.42 4.06
CA GLU A 50 -1.86 -7.36 4.06
C GLU A 50 -3.15 -6.72 4.57
N ALA A 51 -4.23 -6.98 3.83
CA ALA A 51 -5.59 -6.61 4.17
C ALA A 51 -6.01 -7.15 5.55
N PRO A 52 -6.79 -6.39 6.34
CA PRO A 52 -7.10 -6.77 7.72
C PRO A 52 -8.26 -7.77 7.86
N PHE A 53 -9.04 -8.01 6.81
CA PHE A 53 -10.27 -8.80 6.92
C PHE A 53 -10.19 -10.11 6.15
N ASP A 54 -10.54 -11.21 6.80
CA ASP A 54 -10.60 -12.54 6.19
C ASP A 54 -11.87 -12.71 5.35
N VAL A 55 -11.72 -13.38 4.21
CA VAL A 55 -12.86 -13.86 3.42
C VAL A 55 -13.14 -15.29 3.85
N ASN A 56 -14.30 -15.54 4.47
CA ASN A 56 -14.75 -16.87 4.88
C ASN A 56 -15.17 -17.71 3.66
N VAL A 57 -14.23 -18.01 2.79
CA VAL A 57 -14.37 -18.98 1.70
C VAL A 57 -13.48 -20.17 2.02
N PRO A 58 -14.03 -21.38 2.17
CA PRO A 58 -13.24 -22.59 2.41
C PRO A 58 -12.10 -22.72 1.39
N ASP A 59 -10.91 -23.08 1.89
CA ASP A 59 -9.70 -23.32 1.10
C ASP A 59 -9.12 -22.11 0.33
N LEU A 60 -9.67 -20.90 0.53
CA LEU A 60 -9.16 -19.67 -0.06
C LEU A 60 -8.60 -18.76 1.04
N GLN A 61 -7.27 -18.69 1.16
CA GLN A 61 -6.59 -17.69 1.98
C GLN A 61 -6.68 -16.32 1.31
N SER A 62 -7.85 -15.69 1.39
CA SER A 62 -8.14 -14.39 0.80
C SER A 62 -8.43 -13.38 1.88
N LYS A 63 -7.85 -12.19 1.72
CA LYS A 63 -8.08 -11.04 2.59
C LYS A 63 -8.52 -9.83 1.79
N VAL A 64 -9.41 -9.04 2.36
CA VAL A 64 -10.04 -7.89 1.70
C VAL A 64 -9.91 -6.60 2.53
N TRP A 65 -9.90 -5.46 1.85
CA TRP A 65 -9.81 -4.14 2.48
C TRP A 65 -11.17 -3.59 2.93
N GLY A 66 -12.24 -4.32 2.69
CA GLY A 66 -13.59 -3.99 3.11
C GLY A 66 -14.61 -4.87 2.41
N TYR A 67 -15.84 -4.82 2.91
CA TYR A 67 -16.96 -5.62 2.41
C TYR A 67 -18.05 -4.74 1.81
N GLY A 68 -18.56 -5.11 0.65
CA GLY A 68 -19.71 -4.45 0.03
C GLY A 68 -19.61 -4.35 -1.48
N ILE A 69 -20.72 -3.94 -2.10
CA ILE A 69 -20.80 -3.59 -3.52
C ILE A 69 -20.78 -2.07 -3.60
N PHE A 70 -19.71 -1.51 -4.19
CA PHE A 70 -19.43 -0.08 -4.17
C PHE A 70 -20.55 0.78 -4.78
N ASP A 71 -21.29 0.26 -5.76
CA ASP A 71 -22.40 0.97 -6.41
C ASP A 71 -23.69 0.99 -5.59
N CYS A 72 -23.83 0.08 -4.64
CA CYS A 72 -25.10 -0.14 -3.94
C CYS A 72 -25.02 0.22 -2.45
N GLN A 73 -23.82 0.16 -1.85
CA GLN A 73 -23.65 0.17 -0.41
C GLN A 73 -22.31 0.81 -0.02
N ARG A 74 -22.29 1.40 1.19
CA ARG A 74 -21.05 1.79 1.85
C ARG A 74 -20.17 0.54 2.04
N ILE A 75 -18.88 0.67 1.73
CA ILE A 75 -17.91 -0.39 1.98
C ILE A 75 -17.61 -0.46 3.48
N SER A 76 -18.07 -1.54 4.13
CA SER A 76 -17.84 -1.79 5.54
C SER A 76 -16.36 -2.12 5.79
N GLY A 77 -15.76 -1.50 6.81
CA GLY A 77 -14.37 -1.75 7.21
C GLY A 77 -13.33 -0.90 6.47
N LEU A 78 -13.73 -0.09 5.48
CA LEU A 78 -12.81 0.75 4.72
C LEU A 78 -12.03 1.73 5.61
N GLU A 79 -12.68 2.31 6.63
CA GLU A 79 -12.01 3.25 7.55
C GLU A 79 -10.90 2.58 8.37
N GLN A 80 -11.09 1.31 8.76
CA GLN A 80 -10.08 0.53 9.47
C GLN A 80 -8.90 0.20 8.56
N SER A 81 -9.18 -0.16 7.30
CA SER A 81 -8.16 -0.39 6.28
C SER A 81 -7.34 0.87 5.98
N VAL A 82 -7.99 2.03 5.86
CA VAL A 82 -7.32 3.32 5.69
C VAL A 82 -6.43 3.63 6.88
N ARG A 83 -6.94 3.51 8.10
CA ARG A 83 -6.15 3.73 9.33
C ARG A 83 -4.93 2.83 9.39
N ARG A 84 -5.10 1.53 9.14
CA ARG A 84 -4.02 0.54 9.13
C ARG A 84 -2.90 0.94 8.17
N VAL A 85 -3.24 1.34 6.94
CA VAL A 85 -2.24 1.76 5.96
C VAL A 85 -1.54 3.03 6.41
N LEU A 86 -2.25 4.03 6.92
CA LEU A 86 -1.63 5.26 7.45
C LEU A 86 -0.67 4.98 8.61
N GLU A 87 -1.04 4.10 9.54
CA GLU A 87 -0.16 3.65 10.64
C GLU A 87 1.10 2.94 10.11
N GLN A 88 0.97 2.10 9.07
CA GLN A 88 2.12 1.46 8.44
C GLN A 88 3.05 2.46 7.76
N LEU A 89 2.51 3.49 7.10
CA LEU A 89 3.32 4.55 6.49
C LEU A 89 4.14 5.31 7.54
N GLU A 90 3.54 5.60 8.69
CA GLU A 90 4.23 6.23 9.82
C GLU A 90 5.36 5.35 10.37
N GLN A 91 5.14 4.04 10.48
CA GLN A 91 6.14 3.06 10.94
C GLN A 91 7.30 2.84 9.96
N LEU A 92 7.03 2.92 8.65
CA LEU A 92 8.02 2.68 7.60
C LEU A 92 8.81 3.92 7.19
N ASN A 93 8.42 5.11 7.68
CA ASN A 93 8.96 6.42 7.29
C ASN A 93 10.51 6.43 7.17
N PRO A 94 11.09 6.83 6.02
CA PRO A 94 10.44 7.38 4.83
C PRO A 94 9.86 6.34 3.87
N VAL A 95 8.60 6.58 3.47
CA VAL A 95 7.93 5.90 2.34
C VAL A 95 7.93 6.87 1.16
N THR A 96 8.29 6.39 -0.04
CA THR A 96 8.40 7.24 -1.24
C THR A 96 7.20 7.08 -2.17
N GLY A 97 6.47 5.97 -2.06
CA GLY A 97 5.28 5.71 -2.85
C GLY A 97 4.42 4.59 -2.29
N ILE A 98 3.21 4.47 -2.87
CA ILE A 98 2.28 3.38 -2.60
C ILE A 98 1.92 2.78 -3.96
N ILE A 99 2.07 1.47 -4.09
CA ILE A 99 1.70 0.73 -5.30
C ILE A 99 0.53 -0.17 -4.94
N GLY A 100 -0.59 0.02 -5.63
CA GLY A 100 -1.80 -0.75 -5.37
C GLY A 100 -2.23 -1.57 -6.58
N PHE A 101 -2.85 -2.73 -6.32
CA PHE A 101 -3.46 -3.58 -7.34
C PHE A 101 -4.96 -3.77 -7.10
N SER A 102 -5.81 -3.56 -8.12
CA SER A 102 -7.29 -3.68 -8.02
C SER A 102 -7.87 -2.86 -6.85
N THR A 103 -8.57 -3.46 -5.88
CA THR A 103 -9.04 -2.74 -4.67
C THR A 103 -7.89 -2.10 -3.89
N GLY A 104 -6.70 -2.71 -3.91
CA GLY A 104 -5.50 -2.10 -3.34
C GLY A 104 -5.07 -0.83 -4.06
N ALA A 105 -5.31 -0.71 -5.38
CA ALA A 105 -5.10 0.53 -6.14
C ALA A 105 -6.10 1.62 -5.73
N THR A 106 -7.36 1.22 -5.49
CA THR A 106 -8.36 2.15 -4.95
C THR A 106 -7.95 2.66 -3.56
N LEU A 107 -7.49 1.76 -2.68
CA LEU A 107 -7.00 2.14 -1.36
C LEU A 107 -5.77 3.04 -1.45
N ALA A 108 -4.80 2.72 -2.32
CA ALA A 108 -3.63 3.56 -2.57
C ALA A 108 -4.02 4.99 -3.00
N MET A 109 -5.02 5.12 -3.89
CA MET A 109 -5.54 6.42 -4.31
C MET A 109 -6.23 7.19 -3.19
N ILE A 110 -7.04 6.52 -2.36
CA ILE A 110 -7.65 7.13 -1.17
C ILE A 110 -6.56 7.67 -0.24
N ILE A 111 -5.55 6.86 0.05
CA ILE A 111 -4.44 7.24 0.93
C ILE A 111 -3.67 8.42 0.34
N ALA A 112 -3.25 8.35 -0.92
CA ALA A 112 -2.56 9.45 -1.58
C ALA A 112 -3.37 10.76 -1.50
N SER A 113 -4.68 10.71 -1.75
CA SER A 113 -5.59 11.88 -1.67
C SER A 113 -5.75 12.44 -0.24
N LEU A 114 -5.58 11.61 0.78
CA LEU A 114 -5.56 12.04 2.18
C LEU A 114 -4.21 12.69 2.53
N LEU A 115 -3.11 12.16 2.00
CA LEU A 115 -1.75 12.68 2.23
C LEU A 115 -1.49 14.03 1.55
N GLU A 116 -2.22 14.37 0.48
CA GLU A 116 -2.14 15.68 -0.19
C GLU A 116 -2.38 16.88 0.75
N LYS A 117 -3.13 16.70 1.85
CA LYS A 117 -3.43 17.78 2.81
C LYS A 117 -3.18 17.31 4.23
N GLN A 118 -2.25 17.97 4.93
CA GLN A 118 -1.79 17.63 6.29
C GLN A 118 -2.92 17.35 7.31
N ASN A 119 -4.09 17.98 7.16
CA ASN A 119 -5.19 17.85 8.11
C ASN A 119 -6.18 16.70 7.82
N ARG A 120 -6.07 16.00 6.69
CA ARG A 120 -7.05 14.95 6.33
C ARG A 120 -6.77 13.60 7.01
N GLY A 121 -5.51 13.30 7.33
CA GLY A 121 -5.15 12.13 8.14
C GLY A 121 -5.72 12.19 9.56
N LEU A 122 -5.92 13.41 10.10
CA LEU A 122 -6.53 13.63 11.42
C LEU A 122 -7.97 13.12 11.50
N VAL A 123 -8.71 13.08 10.38
CA VAL A 123 -10.06 12.50 10.33
C VAL A 123 -10.05 11.01 10.72
N PHE A 124 -8.92 10.34 10.55
CA PHE A 124 -8.72 8.93 10.92
C PHE A 124 -7.96 8.73 12.23
N GLY A 125 -7.60 9.83 12.91
CA GLY A 125 -6.81 9.83 14.15
C GLY A 125 -5.32 9.62 13.93
N VAL A 126 -4.80 9.81 12.71
CA VAL A 126 -3.38 9.60 12.39
C VAL A 126 -2.71 10.93 12.08
N HIS A 127 -1.61 11.23 12.81
CA HIS A 127 -0.74 12.35 12.50
C HIS A 127 0.22 11.94 11.39
N VAL A 128 -0.09 12.33 10.15
CA VAL A 128 0.82 12.10 9.04
C VAL A 128 1.95 13.13 9.14
N GLY A 129 3.05 12.73 9.78
CA GLY A 129 4.32 13.42 9.68
C GLY A 129 4.80 13.44 8.23
N ILE A 130 5.15 14.62 7.75
CA ILE A 130 5.50 14.98 6.37
C ILE A 130 6.26 13.87 5.61
N LEU A 131 5.70 13.46 4.46
CA LEU A 131 6.42 12.84 3.35
C LEU A 131 7.26 13.96 2.68
N MET A 132 8.54 14.08 2.99
CA MET A 132 9.49 14.98 2.31
C MET A 132 10.77 14.22 1.94
#